data_AF-A0A803NMM8-F1
#
_entry.id   AF-A0A803NMM8-F1
#
_cell.length_a   1.000
_cell.length_b   1.000
_cell.length_c   1.000
_cell.angle_alpha   90.00
_cell.angle_beta   90.00
_cell.angle_gamma   90.00
#
_symmetry.space_group_name_H-M   'P 1'
#
loop_
_entity.id
_entity.type
_entity.pdbx_description
1 polymer ?
#
loop_
_entity_poly.entity_id
_entity_poly.type
_entity_poly.pdbx_seq_one_letter_code
_entity_poly.pdbx_strand_id
1 'polypeptide(L)'
;MVPVQIMCPICQKSEETIFYALISYSIAAQCWQRLLAGVRSIVAAKFYSWFDQILQRYSKGKCREVVMLCWGLWKARNKLVWNQKYATVDGVLISSMSCLVQWNSAQNRGSKASFPVFKAGDRVEFWVKPQENTIKVTVDAAIFHDRATFGYDIVALRLLRGRSDG
;
A
#
# COMPACT_ATOMS: atom_id res chain seq x y z
N MET A 1 16.67 -18.85 18.14
CA MET A 1 15.48 -17.97 18.20
C MET A 1 15.89 -16.64 17.59
N VAL A 2 15.27 -16.19 16.49
CA VAL A 2 15.56 -14.86 15.93
C VAL A 2 14.87 -13.86 16.86
N PRO A 3 15.59 -12.88 17.45
CA PRO A 3 14.95 -11.89 18.30
C PRO A 3 13.95 -11.09 17.46
N VAL A 4 12.66 -11.21 17.79
CA VAL A 4 11.64 -10.34 17.22
C VAL A 4 11.83 -8.98 17.86
N GLN A 5 12.17 -7.98 17.05
CA GLN A 5 12.28 -6.62 17.53
C GLN A 5 10.88 -6.09 17.82
N ILE A 6 10.54 -5.99 19.11
CA ILE A 6 9.24 -5.51 19.60
C ILE A 6 9.15 -3.99 19.51
N MET A 7 10.29 -3.31 19.52
CA MET A 7 10.38 -1.85 19.45
C MET A 7 10.20 -1.34 18.02
N CYS A 8 9.55 -0.19 17.88
CA CYS A 8 9.41 0.48 16.60
C CYS A 8 10.79 0.67 15.93
N PRO A 9 11.02 0.12 14.73
CA PRO A 9 12.31 0.17 14.04
C PRO A 9 12.70 1.60 13.69
N ILE A 10 11.74 2.53 13.70
CA ILE A 10 11.95 3.92 13.32
C ILE A 10 12.34 4.80 14.50
N CYS A 11 11.65 4.68 15.65
CA CYS A 11 11.90 5.56 16.81
C CYS A 11 12.60 4.86 17.98
N GLN A 12 12.56 3.52 18.06
CA GLN A 12 13.06 2.71 19.17
C GLN A 12 12.54 3.11 20.56
N LYS A 13 11.40 3.82 20.63
CA LYS A 13 10.86 4.40 21.88
C LYS A 13 9.61 3.73 22.41
N SER A 14 8.91 2.97 21.58
CA SER A 14 7.66 2.31 21.96
C SER A 14 7.51 0.99 21.23
N GLU A 15 6.73 0.09 21.82
CA GLU A 15 6.32 -1.15 21.16
C GLU A 15 5.59 -0.84 19.85
N GLU A 16 5.95 -1.59 18.81
CA GLU A 16 5.37 -1.40 17.50
C GLU A 16 4.03 -2.13 17.37
N THR A 17 2.96 -1.35 17.49
CA THR A 17 1.62 -1.81 17.08
C THR A 17 1.28 -1.32 15.68
N ILE A 18 0.34 -1.98 15.01
CA ILE A 18 -0.21 -1.50 13.72
C ILE A 18 -0.71 -0.06 13.86
N PHE A 19 -1.40 0.23 14.97
CA PHE A 19 -1.90 1.57 15.25
C PHE A 19 -0.75 2.58 15.38
N TYR A 20 0.30 2.23 16.11
CA TYR A 20 1.46 3.11 16.25
C TYR A 20 2.17 3.37 14.92
N ALA A 21 2.45 2.30 14.15
CA ALA A 21 3.15 2.37 12.88
C ALA A 21 2.39 3.19 11.82
N LEU A 22 1.06 3.05 11.78
CA LEU A 22 0.23 3.67 10.75
C LEU A 22 -0.39 5.00 11.17
N ILE A 23 -0.54 5.29 12.46
CA ILE A 23 -1.30 6.46 12.94
C ILE A 23 -0.45 7.39 13.79
N SER A 24 0.30 6.85 14.75
CA SER A 24 0.89 7.65 15.84
C SER A 24 2.35 8.04 15.64
N TYR A 25 3.12 7.27 14.87
CA TYR A 25 4.53 7.56 14.59
C TYR A 25 4.74 8.92 13.90
N SER A 26 5.89 9.58 14.07
CA SER A 26 6.11 11.00 13.70
C SER A 26 5.83 11.33 12.22
N ILE A 27 6.20 10.46 11.28
CA ILE A 27 5.89 10.66 9.85
C ILE A 27 4.39 10.42 9.61
N ALA A 28 3.84 9.34 10.16
CA ALA A 28 2.41 9.03 10.04
C ALA A 28 1.54 10.19 10.56
N ALA A 29 1.86 10.67 11.75
CA ALA A 29 1.25 11.81 12.41
C ALA A 29 1.19 13.06 11.52
N GLN A 30 2.30 13.38 10.84
CA GLN A 30 2.39 14.52 9.93
C GLN A 30 1.65 14.27 8.62
N CYS A 31 1.71 13.06 8.06
CA CYS A 31 0.94 12.69 6.88
C CYS A 31 -0.57 12.84 7.14
N TRP A 32 -1.05 12.36 8.28
CA TRP A 32 -2.47 12.50 8.67
C TRP A 32 -2.88 13.95 8.86
N GLN A 33 -2.02 14.77 9.47
CA GLN A 33 -2.30 16.20 9.63
C GLN A 33 -2.52 16.90 8.28
N ARG A 34 -1.77 16.50 7.24
CA ARG A 34 -1.89 17.07 5.89
C ARG A 34 -3.07 16.49 5.09
N LEU A 35 -3.35 15.19 5.22
CA LEU A 35 -4.42 14.54 4.45
C LEU A 35 -5.81 14.75 5.04
N LEU A 36 -5.94 14.57 6.36
CA LEU A 36 -7.23 14.55 7.05
C LEU A 36 -7.05 15.03 8.50
N ALA A 37 -7.05 16.36 8.66
CA ALA A 37 -6.92 16.99 9.97
C ALA A 37 -7.97 16.44 10.96
N GLY A 38 -7.54 16.15 12.19
CA GLY A 38 -8.41 15.63 13.24
C GLY A 38 -8.70 14.11 13.18
N VAL A 39 -8.25 13.40 12.15
CA VAL A 39 -8.44 11.93 12.03
C VAL A 39 -7.80 11.15 13.18
N ARG A 40 -6.75 11.72 13.77
CA ARG A 40 -6.04 11.16 14.92
C ARG A 40 -6.77 11.37 16.25
N SER A 41 -7.74 12.27 16.30
CA SER A 41 -8.56 12.51 17.50
C SER A 41 -9.64 11.44 17.68
N ILE A 42 -9.81 10.54 16.71
CA ILE A 42 -10.69 9.39 16.82
C ILE A 42 -10.06 8.42 17.82
N VAL A 43 -10.66 8.35 19.00
CA VAL A 43 -10.20 7.49 20.10
C VAL A 43 -10.54 6.05 19.75
N ALA A 44 -9.51 5.21 19.68
CA ALA A 44 -9.68 3.77 19.47
C ALA A 44 -8.51 3.02 20.10
N ALA A 45 -8.81 1.88 20.72
CA ALA A 45 -7.79 1.01 21.32
C ALA A 45 -6.98 0.24 20.26
N LYS A 46 -7.56 -0.03 19.09
CA LYS A 46 -6.96 -0.87 18.03
C LYS A 46 -7.22 -0.27 16.66
N PHE A 47 -6.34 -0.59 15.70
CA PHE A 47 -6.42 -0.11 14.32
C PHE A 47 -7.75 -0.44 13.64
N TYR A 48 -8.29 -1.66 13.80
CA TYR A 48 -9.56 -2.01 13.16
C TYR A 48 -10.73 -1.17 13.68
N SER A 49 -10.77 -0.87 14.99
CA SER A 49 -11.80 -0.03 15.59
C SER A 49 -11.70 1.42 15.12
N TRP A 50 -10.49 1.92 14.91
CA TRP A 50 -10.27 3.23 14.29
C TRP A 50 -10.73 3.23 12.84
N PHE A 51 -10.35 2.20 12.08
CA PHE A 51 -10.64 2.11 10.66
C PHE A 51 -12.14 1.95 10.39
N ASP A 52 -12.86 1.17 11.20
CA ASP A 52 -14.31 1.04 11.13
C ASP A 52 -15.01 2.39 11.32
N GLN A 53 -14.58 3.19 12.31
CA GLN A 53 -15.09 4.56 12.50
C GLN A 53 -14.79 5.48 11.29
N ILE A 54 -13.66 5.30 10.62
CA ILE A 54 -13.37 6.02 9.36
C ILE A 54 -14.39 5.63 8.28
N LEU A 55 -14.63 4.34 8.09
CA LEU A 55 -15.54 3.84 7.06
C LEU A 55 -16.98 4.33 7.27
N GLN A 56 -17.40 4.49 8.52
CA GLN A 56 -18.72 5.01 8.87
C GLN A 56 -18.84 6.52 8.71
N ARG A 57 -17.74 7.27 8.92
CA ARG A 57 -17.75 8.75 8.95
C ARG A 57 -17.49 9.39 7.60
N TYR A 58 -16.75 8.74 6.71
CA TYR A 58 -16.24 9.36 5.48
C TYR A 58 -16.76 8.67 4.21
N SER A 59 -16.78 9.43 3.11
CA SER A 59 -17.21 8.91 1.81
C SER A 59 -16.27 7.83 1.28
N LYS A 60 -16.76 6.96 0.40
CA LYS A 60 -15.93 5.92 -0.26
C LYS A 60 -14.65 6.48 -0.90
N GLY A 61 -14.72 7.67 -1.50
CA GLY A 61 -13.55 8.34 -2.08
C GLY A 61 -12.50 8.68 -1.04
N LYS A 62 -12.92 9.28 0.08
CA LYS A 62 -12.02 9.61 1.19
C LYS A 62 -11.48 8.36 1.87
N CYS A 63 -12.29 7.31 2.04
CA CYS A 63 -11.83 6.03 2.56
C CYS A 63 -10.73 5.40 1.68
N ARG A 64 -10.80 5.55 0.35
CA ARG A 64 -9.71 5.11 -0.54
C ARG A 64 -8.41 5.87 -0.29
N GLU A 65 -8.47 7.19 -0.08
CA GLU A 65 -7.29 7.99 0.27
C GLU A 65 -6.68 7.53 1.61
N VAL A 66 -7.51 7.28 2.62
CA VAL A 66 -7.07 6.76 3.93
C VAL A 66 -6.38 5.41 3.76
N VAL A 67 -7.00 4.46 3.05
CA VAL A 67 -6.42 3.13 2.81
C VAL A 67 -5.08 3.25 2.08
N MET A 68 -5.00 4.10 1.06
CA MET A 68 -3.78 4.29 0.30
C MET A 68 -2.67 4.94 1.12
N LEU A 69 -2.99 5.87 2.02
CA LEU A 69 -2.00 6.41 2.95
C LEU A 69 -1.52 5.36 3.96
N CYS A 70 -2.42 4.55 4.53
CA CYS A 70 -2.03 3.42 5.39
C CYS A 70 -1.06 2.48 4.67
N TRP A 71 -1.36 2.13 3.42
CA TRP A 71 -0.46 1.31 2.59
C TRP A 71 0.89 2.00 2.33
N GLY A 72 0.88 3.29 2.00
CA GLY A 72 2.11 4.06 1.78
C GLY A 72 3.00 4.16 3.02
N LEU A 73 2.41 4.35 4.19
CA LEU A 73 3.11 4.35 5.49
C LEU A 73 3.70 2.98 5.80
N TRP A 74 2.94 1.90 5.59
CA TRP A 74 3.45 0.54 5.74
C TRP A 74 4.63 0.28 4.78
N LYS A 75 4.50 0.70 3.52
CA LYS A 75 5.56 0.57 2.52
C LYS A 75 6.81 1.37 2.89
N ALA A 76 6.64 2.59 3.43
CA ALA A 76 7.74 3.42 3.92
C ALA A 76 8.47 2.77 5.10
N ARG A 77 7.72 2.23 6.07
CA ARG A 77 8.26 1.44 7.18
C ARG A 77 9.07 0.25 6.65
N ASN A 78 8.52 -0.53 5.72
CA ASN A 78 9.21 -1.69 5.17
C ASN A 78 10.51 -1.28 4.45
N LYS A 79 10.52 -0.16 3.71
CA LYS A 79 11.75 0.35 3.11
C LYS A 79 12.81 0.68 4.15
N LEU A 80 12.43 1.18 5.33
CA LEU A 80 13.38 1.40 6.40
C LEU A 80 13.92 0.07 6.95
N VAL A 81 13.02 -0.85 7.31
CA VAL A 81 13.39 -2.14 7.91
C VAL A 81 14.33 -2.94 7.00
N TRP A 82 14.00 -3.02 5.71
CA TRP A 82 14.72 -3.87 4.76
C TRP A 82 15.89 -3.19 4.06
N ASN A 83 15.80 -1.87 3.80
CA ASN A 83 16.79 -1.15 2.99
C ASN A 83 17.47 0.01 3.73
N GLN A 84 17.17 0.24 5.00
CA GLN A 84 17.66 1.40 5.78
C GLN A 84 17.36 2.75 5.10
N LYS A 85 16.26 2.82 4.33
CA LYS A 85 15.84 4.03 3.61
C LYS A 85 14.70 4.75 4.32
N TYR A 86 14.99 5.94 4.80
CA TYR A 86 13.99 6.84 5.37
C TYR A 86 13.12 7.46 4.27
N ALA A 87 11.83 7.58 4.55
CA ALA A 87 10.90 8.31 3.70
C ALA A 87 10.67 9.72 4.26
N THR A 88 10.32 10.66 3.37
CA THR A 88 9.85 11.99 3.76
C THR A 88 8.32 12.00 3.81
N VAL A 89 7.73 12.92 4.60
CA VAL A 89 6.27 13.10 4.67
C VAL A 89 5.67 13.34 3.29
N ASP A 90 6.28 14.23 2.50
CA ASP A 90 5.87 14.52 1.12
C ASP A 90 6.03 13.31 0.20
N GLY A 91 7.14 12.57 0.32
CA GLY A 91 7.36 11.36 -0.46
C GLY A 91 6.29 10.29 -0.22
N VAL A 92 5.87 10.09 1.03
CA VAL A 92 4.79 9.16 1.37
C VAL A 92 3.45 9.66 0.80
N LEU A 93 3.10 10.93 1.02
CA LEU A 93 1.82 11.48 0.56
C LEU A 93 1.71 11.46 -0.97
N ILE A 94 2.70 12.01 -1.67
CA ILE A 94 2.71 12.07 -3.14
C ILE A 94 2.64 10.66 -3.72
N SER A 95 3.51 9.74 -3.27
CA SER A 95 3.50 8.37 -3.82
C SER A 95 2.20 7.62 -3.56
N SER A 96 1.58 7.81 -2.39
CA SER A 96 0.29 7.18 -2.05
C SER A 96 -0.85 7.71 -2.91
N MET A 97 -0.95 9.03 -3.05
CA MET A 97 -2.02 9.68 -3.83
C MET A 97 -1.84 9.47 -5.33
N SER A 98 -0.62 9.56 -5.85
CA SER A 98 -0.33 9.22 -7.25
C SER A 98 -0.68 7.77 -7.55
N CYS A 99 -0.37 6.84 -6.64
CA CYS A 99 -0.75 5.43 -6.80
C CYS A 99 -2.27 5.26 -6.84
N LEU A 100 -3.02 5.97 -5.99
CA LEU A 100 -4.48 5.95 -6.02
C LEU A 100 -5.05 6.46 -7.35
N VAL A 101 -4.51 7.58 -7.86
CA VAL A 101 -4.93 8.16 -9.15
C VAL A 101 -4.66 7.17 -10.27
N GLN A 102 -3.45 6.61 -10.34
CA GLN A 102 -3.08 5.62 -11.36
C GLN A 102 -3.99 4.39 -11.29
N TRP A 103 -4.25 3.87 -10.09
CA TRP A 103 -5.14 2.73 -9.88
C TRP A 103 -6.58 3.02 -10.35
N ASN A 104 -7.10 4.22 -10.07
CA ASN A 104 -8.42 4.62 -10.53
C ASN A 104 -8.48 4.76 -12.06
N SER A 105 -7.47 5.41 -12.65
CA SER A 105 -7.36 5.54 -14.11
C SER A 105 -7.27 4.18 -14.81
N ALA A 106 -6.57 3.20 -14.24
CA ALA A 106 -6.45 1.86 -14.78
C ALA A 106 -7.79 1.10 -14.76
N GLN A 107 -8.63 1.32 -13.75
CA GLN A 107 -9.96 0.71 -13.66
C GLN A 107 -10.96 1.32 -14.63
N ASN A 108 -10.89 2.64 -14.85
CA ASN A 108 -11.82 3.35 -15.74
C ASN A 108 -11.50 3.14 -17.23
N ARG A 109 -10.30 2.64 -17.58
CA ARG A 109 -9.93 2.28 -18.97
C ARG A 109 -10.48 0.91 -19.42
N GLY A 110 -11.34 0.28 -18.61
CA GLY A 110 -12.02 -0.98 -18.92
C GLY A 110 -13.09 -0.90 -20.02
N SER A 111 -13.32 0.26 -20.62
CA SER A 111 -14.24 0.44 -21.74
C SER A 111 -13.58 1.29 -22.82
N LYS A 112 -12.98 0.62 -23.81
CA LYS A 112 -12.37 1.18 -25.04
C LYS A 112 -11.12 2.04 -24.84
N ALA A 113 -10.00 1.42 -24.46
CA ALA A 113 -8.70 1.96 -24.81
C ALA A 113 -8.15 1.18 -26.00
N SER A 114 -8.36 1.71 -27.21
CA SER A 114 -7.56 1.35 -28.38
C SER A 114 -6.09 1.49 -28.01
N PHE A 115 -5.31 0.42 -28.20
CA PHE A 115 -3.89 0.39 -27.90
C PHE A 115 -3.19 1.61 -28.52
N PRO A 116 -2.59 2.53 -27.74
CA PRO A 116 -1.67 3.47 -28.31
C PRO A 116 -0.42 2.69 -28.68
N VAL A 117 -0.08 2.72 -29.97
CA VAL A 117 1.21 2.26 -30.50
C VAL A 117 2.32 2.83 -29.62
N PHE A 118 3.08 1.94 -28.99
CA PHE A 118 4.24 2.29 -28.16
C PHE A 118 5.22 3.10 -29.01
N LYS A 119 5.38 4.40 -28.71
CA LYS A 119 6.59 5.11 -29.09
C LYS A 119 7.68 4.72 -28.10
N ALA A 120 8.72 4.07 -28.60
CA ALA A 120 9.92 3.74 -27.84
C ALA A 120 10.55 5.04 -27.29
N GLY A 121 10.39 5.30 -25.99
CA GLY A 121 10.99 6.48 -25.36
C GLY A 121 10.56 6.72 -23.91
N ASP A 122 9.28 6.60 -23.59
CA ASP A 122 8.79 6.87 -22.23
C ASP A 122 8.70 5.59 -21.40
N ARG A 123 9.72 5.37 -20.57
CA ARG A 123 9.74 4.32 -19.53
C ARG A 123 8.87 4.72 -18.33
N VAL A 124 7.60 4.98 -18.56
CA VAL A 124 6.61 5.01 -17.48
C VAL A 124 5.78 3.75 -17.58
N GLU A 125 6.17 2.73 -16.82
CA GLU A 125 5.39 1.51 -16.65
C GLU A 125 4.11 1.85 -15.88
N PHE A 126 3.03 2.10 -16.62
CA PHE A 126 1.70 2.26 -16.03
C PHE A 126 1.13 0.88 -15.68
N TRP A 127 0.60 0.73 -14.47
CA TRP A 127 -0.14 -0.47 -14.09
C TRP A 127 -1.39 -0.61 -14.95
N VAL A 128 -1.50 -1.74 -15.66
CA VAL A 128 -2.67 -2.09 -16.49
C VAL A 128 -3.38 -3.27 -15.85
N LYS A 129 -4.71 -3.19 -15.73
CA LYS A 129 -5.52 -4.32 -15.28
C LYS A 129 -5.39 -5.47 -16.31
N PRO A 130 -5.04 -6.70 -15.90
CA PRO A 130 -4.98 -7.82 -16.84
C PRO A 130 -6.33 -8.05 -17.51
N GLN A 131 -6.31 -8.46 -18.78
CA GLN A 131 -7.52 -8.79 -19.53
C GLN A 131 -8.24 -10.00 -18.90
N GLU A 132 -9.56 -10.06 -19.05
CA GLU A 132 -10.35 -11.22 -18.62
C GLU A 132 -9.85 -12.49 -19.31
N ASN A 133 -9.88 -13.63 -18.61
CA ASN A 133 -9.29 -14.91 -19.04
C ASN A 133 -7.74 -14.96 -19.09
N THR A 134 -7.05 -13.96 -18.51
CA THR A 134 -5.59 -14.02 -18.30
C THR A 134 -5.25 -14.61 -16.93
N ILE A 135 -4.14 -15.36 -16.85
CA ILE A 135 -3.55 -15.79 -15.58
C ILE A 135 -2.54 -14.72 -15.16
N LYS A 136 -2.77 -14.09 -14.01
CA LYS A 136 -1.78 -13.23 -13.37
C LYS A 136 -0.87 -14.09 -12.50
N VAL A 137 0.42 -14.14 -12.83
CA VAL A 137 1.43 -14.83 -12.02
C VAL A 137 2.26 -13.77 -11.29
N THR A 138 2.35 -13.84 -9.97
CA THR A 138 3.28 -13.06 -9.15
C THR A 138 4.33 -13.99 -8.58
N VAL A 139 5.61 -13.62 -8.72
CA VAL A 139 6.75 -14.38 -8.21
C VAL A 139 7.47 -13.50 -7.21
N ASP A 140 7.65 -14.01 -5.99
CA ASP A 140 8.48 -13.38 -4.97
C ASP A 140 9.61 -14.34 -4.60
N ALA A 141 10.81 -13.81 -4.35
CA ALA A 141 11.97 -14.60 -3.96
C ALA A 141 12.71 -13.93 -2.80
N ALA A 142 13.29 -14.73 -1.92
CA ALA A 142 14.10 -14.29 -0.80
C ALA A 142 15.44 -15.04 -0.79
N ILE A 143 16.52 -14.30 -0.56
CA ILE A 143 17.88 -14.84 -0.46
C ILE A 143 18.39 -14.60 0.96
N PHE A 144 18.73 -15.68 1.67
CA PHE A 144 19.22 -15.65 3.04
C PHE A 144 20.73 -15.88 3.04
N HIS A 145 21.48 -14.78 3.19
CA HIS A 145 22.95 -14.79 3.07
C HIS A 145 23.64 -15.48 4.26
N ASP A 146 22.99 -15.51 5.42
CA ASP A 146 23.49 -16.15 6.65
C ASP A 146 23.50 -17.69 6.57
N ARG A 147 22.70 -18.27 5.66
CA ARG A 147 22.52 -19.72 5.52
C ARG A 147 22.87 -20.27 4.14
N ALA A 148 23.29 -19.42 3.21
CA ALA A 148 23.47 -19.77 1.80
C ALA A 148 22.23 -20.47 1.18
N THR A 149 21.03 -20.05 1.61
CA THR A 149 19.75 -20.62 1.15
C THR A 149 18.90 -19.58 0.45
N PHE A 150 18.05 -20.02 -0.46
CA PHE A 150 17.03 -19.17 -1.10
C PHE A 150 15.67 -19.84 -1.04
N GLY A 151 14.61 -19.04 -1.11
CA GLY A 151 13.22 -19.49 -1.25
C GLY A 151 12.50 -18.66 -2.29
N TYR A 152 11.51 -19.25 -2.95
CA TYR A 152 10.65 -18.54 -3.89
C TYR A 152 9.20 -18.98 -3.69
N ASP A 153 8.27 -18.08 -3.98
CA ASP A 153 6.83 -18.32 -3.98
C ASP A 153 6.24 -17.84 -5.30
N ILE A 154 5.24 -18.59 -5.79
CA ILE A 154 4.56 -18.30 -7.06
C ILE A 154 3.06 -18.39 -6.83
N VAL A 155 2.37 -17.28 -7.05
CA VAL A 155 0.91 -17.21 -6.97
C VAL A 155 0.34 -16.97 -8.36
N ALA A 156 -0.48 -17.90 -8.84
CA ALA A 156 -1.21 -17.78 -10.10
C ALA A 156 -2.70 -17.51 -9.84
N LEU A 157 -3.16 -16.30 -10.19
CA LEU A 157 -4.56 -15.89 -10.07
C LEU A 157 -5.23 -15.90 -11.44
N ARG A 158 -6.29 -16.70 -11.60
CA ARG A 158 -7.14 -16.66 -12.80
C ARG A 158 -8.30 -15.71 -12.59
N LEU A 159 -8.40 -14.67 -13.41
CA LEU A 159 -9.56 -13.79 -13.42
C LEU A 159 -10.69 -14.48 -14.19
N LEU A 160 -11.64 -15.08 -13.47
CA LEU A 160 -12.83 -15.69 -14.03
C LEU A 160 -13.94 -14.65 -14.23
N ARG A 161 -14.76 -14.88 -15.26
CA ARG A 161 -15.91 -14.06 -15.66
C ARG A 161 -16.87 -13.89 -14.48
N GLY A 162 -17.26 -12.66 -14.16
CA GLY A 162 -18.43 -12.43 -13.33
C GLY A 162 -19.65 -13.06 -14.01
N ARG A 163 -20.38 -13.93 -13.31
CA ARG A 163 -21.62 -14.51 -13.80
C ARG A 163 -22.58 -13.37 -14.08
N SER A 164 -22.88 -13.11 -15.35
CA SER A 164 -24.01 -12.29 -15.74
C SER A 164 -25.25 -13.14 -15.49
N ASP A 165 -25.88 -12.94 -14.32
CA ASP A 165 -27.21 -13.49 -14.06
C ASP A 165 -28.18 -12.77 -15.01
N GLY A 166 -28.82 -13.57 -15.87
CA GLY A 166 -29.86 -13.14 -16.80
C GLY A 166 -31.24 -13.14 -16.16
#